data_AF-F3P838-F1
#
_entry.id   AF-F3P838-F1
#
_cell.length_a   1.000
_cell.length_b   1.000
_cell.length_c   1.000
_cell.angle_alpha   90.00
_cell.angle_beta   90.00
_cell.angle_gamma   90.00
#
_symmetry.space_group_name_H-M   'P 1'
#
loop_
_entity.id
_entity.type
_entity.pdbx_description
1 polymer ?
#
loop_
_entity_poly.entity_id
_entity_poly.type
_entity_poly.pdbx_seq_one_letter_code
_entity_poly.pdbx_strand_id
1 'polypeptide(L)'
;MTAQRHNDSGDGSADELADDTCAHASGHAGADATASGTAADPAPEEDPAAGGGGAGGEEAALISTGRLEAFSDGVIAIAITLLSLEIKLPDDGESLLRALASLWPGYVGFVLSFLLVGQVWLNHHAIFARVRSVDQWMLICNLFLLLDVAFLPFATSVLTRSLESGHDERTGAVFYGLVMVVGGLFFNALWRASIRDRSRLRSEVPEAEVRSMTRRFAMGPWLYALAALLGLVSAWLSVVTYVALIVFYMAGHRPRRVRPAGD
;
A
#
# COMPACT_ATOMS: atom_id res chain seq x y z
N MET A 1 -30.74 -30.48 47.54
CA MET A 1 -31.22 -29.32 48.34
C MET A 1 -30.53 -28.09 47.76
N THR A 2 -31.13 -27.11 47.10
CA THR A 2 -32.52 -26.74 46.70
C THR A 2 -32.27 -25.53 45.75
N ALA A 3 -32.48 -25.62 44.43
CA ALA A 3 -33.68 -25.21 43.69
C ALA A 3 -34.37 -23.92 44.17
N GLN A 4 -34.29 -22.82 43.39
CA GLN A 4 -35.33 -21.78 43.17
C GLN A 4 -34.78 -20.82 42.11
N ARG A 5 -35.29 -20.57 40.88
CA ARG A 5 -36.61 -20.54 40.22
C ARG A 5 -37.63 -19.52 40.77
N HIS A 6 -37.70 -18.36 40.11
CA HIS A 6 -38.89 -17.60 39.68
C HIS A 6 -38.38 -16.39 38.87
N ASN A 7 -38.67 -16.15 37.58
CA ASN A 7 -39.91 -16.12 36.79
C ASN A 7 -40.87 -14.99 37.18
N ASP A 8 -40.98 -13.98 36.32
CA ASP A 8 -42.21 -13.45 35.70
C ASP A 8 -41.87 -12.15 34.95
N SER A 9 -42.60 -11.64 33.96
CA SER A 9 -43.54 -12.12 32.93
C SER A 9 -44.19 -10.84 32.36
N GLY A 10 -44.58 -10.87 31.09
CA GLY A 10 -45.29 -9.80 30.37
C GLY A 10 -44.69 -9.67 28.98
N ASP A 11 -45.05 -10.47 27.97
CA ASP A 11 -46.35 -10.84 27.40
C ASP A 11 -47.14 -9.71 26.73
N GLY A 12 -47.52 -10.02 25.48
CA GLY A 12 -48.57 -9.40 24.68
C GLY A 12 -48.19 -8.13 23.91
N SER A 13 -48.58 -7.91 22.66
CA SER A 13 -49.32 -8.64 21.63
C SER A 13 -49.59 -7.62 20.50
N ALA A 14 -49.92 -8.13 19.32
CA ALA A 14 -50.69 -7.46 18.25
C ALA A 14 -49.95 -6.37 17.46
N ASP A 15 -49.63 -6.63 16.19
CA ASP A 15 -50.51 -6.57 15.02
C ASP A 15 -50.75 -5.13 14.52
N GLU A 16 -50.40 -4.98 13.24
CA GLU A 16 -51.26 -4.38 12.22
C GLU A 16 -51.64 -2.90 12.41
N LEU A 17 -51.10 -2.05 11.53
CA LEU A 17 -51.91 -1.05 10.85
C LEU A 17 -51.26 -0.74 9.49
N ALA A 18 -51.92 -1.28 8.47
CA ALA A 18 -51.81 -0.88 7.10
C ALA A 18 -52.50 0.48 6.86
N ASP A 19 -52.19 1.03 5.70
CA ASP A 19 -53.11 1.69 4.76
C ASP A 19 -53.20 3.22 4.75
N ASP A 20 -52.92 3.75 3.55
CA ASP A 20 -53.52 4.92 2.90
C ASP A 20 -52.81 5.05 1.53
N THR A 21 -53.20 4.35 0.46
CA THR A 21 -54.43 4.41 -0.37
C THR A 21 -54.43 5.52 -1.44
N CYS A 22 -54.69 5.06 -2.68
CA CYS A 22 -55.30 5.74 -3.85
C CYS A 22 -54.49 6.78 -4.65
N ALA A 23 -54.61 6.92 -5.99
CA ALA A 23 -55.42 6.23 -7.01
C ALA A 23 -55.09 6.77 -8.44
N HIS A 24 -55.67 6.09 -9.43
CA HIS A 24 -56.03 6.52 -10.80
C HIS A 24 -54.92 6.52 -11.88
N ALA A 25 -55.12 6.02 -13.10
CA ALA A 25 -56.30 5.49 -13.77
C ALA A 25 -55.91 4.56 -14.93
N SER A 26 -56.79 3.60 -15.18
CA SER A 26 -56.85 2.70 -16.33
C SER A 26 -57.48 3.37 -17.55
N GLY A 27 -57.10 2.91 -18.75
CA GLY A 27 -57.76 3.20 -20.02
C GLY A 27 -57.55 2.04 -20.99
N HIS A 28 -58.64 1.39 -21.39
CA HIS A 28 -58.70 0.18 -22.20
C HIS A 28 -59.23 0.47 -23.61
N ALA A 29 -58.88 -0.45 -24.52
CA ALA A 29 -59.62 -0.86 -25.72
C ALA A 29 -59.46 -0.07 -27.04
N GLY A 30 -59.18 -0.83 -28.11
CA GLY A 30 -60.00 -0.72 -29.34
C GLY A 30 -59.29 -0.71 -30.69
N ALA A 31 -59.16 -1.90 -31.28
CA ALA A 31 -59.53 -2.26 -32.66
C ALA A 31 -58.72 -1.78 -33.89
N ASP A 32 -58.26 -2.81 -34.61
CA ASP A 32 -58.53 -3.13 -36.03
C ASP A 32 -57.59 -2.75 -37.19
N ALA A 33 -57.38 -3.82 -37.99
CA ALA A 33 -57.40 -3.88 -39.46
C ALA A 33 -56.09 -3.84 -40.29
N THR A 34 -55.65 -5.06 -40.67
CA THR A 34 -55.42 -5.58 -42.04
C THR A 34 -54.37 -4.97 -42.98
N ALA A 35 -53.45 -5.83 -43.45
CA ALA A 35 -53.10 -6.19 -44.86
C ALA A 35 -51.60 -6.53 -44.96
N SER A 36 -51.17 -7.78 -45.17
CA SER A 36 -51.23 -8.62 -46.39
C SER A 36 -49.83 -8.72 -47.04
N GLY A 37 -49.26 -9.94 -47.10
CA GLY A 37 -48.03 -10.22 -47.84
C GLY A 37 -47.40 -11.59 -47.55
N THR A 38 -47.94 -12.63 -48.19
CA THR A 38 -47.53 -14.05 -48.16
C THR A 38 -46.23 -14.33 -48.91
N ALA A 39 -45.33 -15.16 -48.34
CA ALA A 39 -44.55 -16.22 -49.02
C ALA A 39 -43.72 -16.98 -47.94
N ALA A 40 -44.17 -18.16 -47.51
CA ALA A 40 -43.73 -19.49 -47.98
C ALA A 40 -42.37 -19.94 -47.39
N ASP A 41 -42.44 -20.88 -46.44
CA ASP A 41 -41.34 -21.69 -45.89
C ASP A 41 -41.22 -22.98 -46.74
N PRO A 42 -40.04 -23.62 -46.95
CA PRO A 42 -39.61 -24.63 -45.96
C PRO A 42 -38.09 -24.99 -45.85
N ALA A 43 -37.79 -25.62 -44.71
CA ALA A 43 -36.86 -26.75 -44.45
C ALA A 43 -35.48 -26.49 -43.79
N PRO A 44 -34.99 -27.42 -42.94
CA PRO A 44 -33.97 -27.15 -41.91
C PRO A 44 -32.57 -27.57 -42.37
N GLU A 45 -31.61 -26.65 -42.32
CA GLU A 45 -30.18 -26.95 -42.55
C GLU A 45 -29.38 -26.82 -41.23
N GLU A 46 -29.00 -28.00 -40.74
CA GLU A 46 -27.77 -28.36 -40.04
C GLU A 46 -27.10 -27.33 -39.12
N ASP A 47 -27.15 -27.65 -37.82
CA ASP A 47 -26.33 -27.09 -36.75
C ASP A 47 -24.85 -27.47 -36.92
N PRO A 48 -23.92 -26.54 -37.22
CA PRO A 48 -22.51 -26.81 -37.12
C PRO A 48 -22.06 -26.51 -35.69
N ALA A 49 -22.21 -27.52 -34.83
CA ALA A 49 -21.33 -27.69 -33.69
C ALA A 49 -19.89 -27.87 -34.20
N ALA A 50 -19.10 -26.79 -34.25
CA ALA A 50 -17.65 -26.78 -34.04
C ALA A 50 -17.05 -25.39 -34.27
N GLY A 51 -16.49 -24.78 -33.22
CA GLY A 51 -15.61 -23.61 -33.38
C GLY A 51 -15.57 -22.60 -32.23
N GLY A 52 -16.26 -22.82 -31.12
CA GLY A 52 -16.20 -21.96 -29.93
C GLY A 52 -15.15 -22.42 -28.90
N GLY A 53 -13.98 -22.88 -29.36
CA GLY A 53 -12.87 -23.26 -28.49
C GLY A 53 -11.90 -22.11 -28.31
N GLY A 54 -11.94 -21.46 -27.13
CA GLY A 54 -10.79 -20.71 -26.61
C GLY A 54 -10.92 -19.19 -26.60
N ALA A 55 -11.56 -18.63 -25.57
CA ALA A 55 -11.24 -17.29 -25.06
C ALA A 55 -11.76 -17.03 -23.63
N GLY A 56 -12.07 -18.07 -22.85
CA GLY A 56 -12.70 -17.91 -21.52
C GLY A 56 -11.96 -18.55 -20.35
N GLY A 57 -10.81 -19.20 -20.59
CA GLY A 57 -10.19 -20.10 -19.60
C GLY A 57 -8.67 -20.00 -19.41
N GLU A 58 -7.97 -19.10 -20.12
CA GLU A 58 -6.50 -18.99 -20.04
C GLU A 58 -5.99 -17.56 -19.85
N GLU A 59 -6.83 -16.63 -19.38
CA GLU A 59 -6.32 -15.46 -18.67
C GLU A 59 -6.06 -15.89 -17.22
N ALA A 60 -5.02 -16.69 -17.03
CA ALA A 60 -4.56 -17.12 -15.72
C ALA A 60 -4.19 -15.88 -14.89
N ALA A 61 -5.16 -15.33 -14.17
CA ALA A 61 -5.07 -14.45 -13.01
C ALA A 61 -3.81 -13.55 -12.96
N LEU A 62 -3.55 -12.78 -14.03
CA LEU A 62 -2.52 -11.75 -13.96
C LEU A 62 -3.04 -10.66 -13.02
N ILE A 63 -2.41 -10.53 -11.84
CA ILE A 63 -2.72 -9.44 -10.91
C ILE A 63 -2.51 -8.13 -11.66
N SER A 64 -3.53 -7.26 -11.71
CA SER A 64 -3.34 -5.96 -12.35
C SER A 64 -2.37 -5.11 -11.53
N THR A 65 -1.55 -4.28 -12.20
CA THR A 65 -0.62 -3.36 -11.54
C THR A 65 -1.32 -2.51 -10.48
N GLY A 66 -2.52 -2.01 -10.78
CA GLY A 66 -3.32 -1.21 -9.85
C GLY A 66 -3.77 -1.99 -8.60
N ARG A 67 -4.08 -3.28 -8.70
CA ARG A 67 -4.44 -4.11 -7.53
C ARG A 67 -3.25 -4.31 -6.60
N LEU A 68 -2.06 -4.55 -7.16
CA LEU A 68 -0.85 -4.68 -6.36
C LEU A 68 -0.46 -3.34 -5.71
N GLU A 69 -0.58 -2.25 -6.44
CA GLU A 69 -0.31 -0.91 -5.91
C GLU A 69 -1.25 -0.61 -4.75
N ALA A 70 -2.55 -0.82 -4.92
CA ALA A 70 -3.55 -0.63 -3.86
C ALA A 70 -3.30 -1.50 -2.62
N PHE A 71 -2.90 -2.77 -2.81
CA PHE A 71 -2.51 -3.64 -1.69
C PHE A 71 -1.29 -3.10 -0.94
N SER A 72 -0.27 -2.67 -1.70
CA SER A 72 0.97 -2.13 -1.13
C SER A 72 0.72 -0.83 -0.38
N ASP A 73 -0.09 0.07 -0.94
CA ASP A 73 -0.53 1.32 -0.30
C ASP A 73 -1.30 1.05 0.99
N GLY A 74 -2.18 0.04 1.00
CA GLY A 74 -2.88 -0.37 2.21
C GLY A 74 -1.93 -0.82 3.33
N VAL A 75 -0.93 -1.65 3.01
CA VAL A 75 0.07 -2.10 3.98
C VAL A 75 0.95 -0.95 4.47
N ILE A 76 1.41 -0.09 3.56
CA ILE A 76 2.23 1.08 3.91
C ILE A 76 1.44 2.07 4.78
N ALA A 77 0.16 2.31 4.47
CA ALA A 77 -0.71 3.17 5.27
C ALA A 77 -0.91 2.62 6.69
N ILE A 78 -1.15 1.31 6.83
CA ILE A 78 -1.21 0.67 8.14
C ILE A 78 0.11 0.86 8.89
N ALA A 79 1.26 0.62 8.25
CA ALA A 79 2.57 0.81 8.86
C ALA A 79 2.77 2.24 9.39
N ILE A 80 2.36 3.26 8.61
CA ILE A 80 2.40 4.67 9.03
C ILE A 80 1.51 4.91 10.27
N THR A 81 0.29 4.36 10.28
CA THR A 81 -0.62 4.56 11.42
C THR A 81 -0.16 3.84 12.68
N LEU A 82 0.48 2.67 12.55
CA LEU A 82 1.01 1.94 13.70
C LEU A 82 2.18 2.66 14.39
N LEU A 83 2.86 3.59 13.70
CA LEU A 83 3.91 4.40 14.30
C LEU A 83 3.43 5.17 15.54
N SER A 84 2.17 5.62 15.57
CA SER A 84 1.66 6.36 16.72
C SER A 84 1.54 5.48 17.96
N LEU A 85 1.44 4.16 17.81
CA LEU A 85 1.36 3.21 18.92
C LEU A 85 2.71 2.97 19.61
N GLU A 86 3.82 3.34 18.97
CA GLU A 86 5.15 3.27 19.58
C GLU A 86 5.39 4.38 20.61
N ILE A 87 4.58 5.46 20.58
CA ILE A 87 4.62 6.51 21.60
C ILE A 87 3.81 6.03 22.82
N LYS A 88 4.51 5.44 23.78
CA LYS A 88 3.90 4.91 25.01
C LYS A 88 3.94 5.94 26.12
N LEU A 89 2.79 6.23 26.73
CA LEU A 89 2.70 7.10 27.90
C LEU A 89 3.38 6.39 29.11
N PRO A 90 4.11 7.12 29.97
CA PRO A 90 4.63 6.56 31.22
C PRO A 90 3.48 6.15 32.14
N ASP A 91 3.66 5.06 32.89
CA ASP A 91 2.64 4.50 33.81
C ASP A 91 2.55 5.27 35.16
N ASP A 92 3.46 6.22 35.37
CA ASP A 92 3.71 6.90 36.63
C ASP A 92 2.89 8.20 36.79
N GLY A 93 2.28 8.36 37.98
CA GLY A 93 1.35 9.42 38.36
C GLY A 93 1.94 10.82 38.52
N GLU A 94 2.95 11.16 37.72
CA GLU A 94 3.44 12.54 37.59
C GLU A 94 2.38 13.46 36.98
N SER A 95 2.58 14.77 37.10
CA SER A 95 1.76 15.75 36.39
C SER A 95 1.77 15.44 34.88
N LEU A 96 0.59 15.35 34.26
CA LEU A 96 0.42 15.03 32.83
C LEU A 96 1.36 15.83 31.92
N LEU A 97 1.57 17.11 32.22
CA LEU A 97 2.44 17.98 31.43
C LEU A 97 3.91 17.50 31.44
N ARG A 98 4.41 17.03 32.58
CA ARG A 98 5.78 16.51 32.71
C ARG A 98 5.93 15.17 32.01
N ALA A 99 4.93 14.29 32.15
CA ALA A 99 4.87 13.02 31.43
C ALA A 99 4.85 13.21 29.90
N LEU A 100 4.13 14.21 29.39
CA LEU A 100 4.17 14.55 27.96
C LEU A 100 5.51 15.13 27.52
N ALA A 101 6.15 15.95 28.36
CA ALA A 101 7.46 16.52 28.05
C ALA A 101 8.59 15.47 28.04
N SER A 102 8.51 14.42 28.87
CA SER A 102 9.50 13.33 28.88
C SER A 102 9.44 12.44 27.64
N LEU A 103 8.32 12.43 26.90
CA LEU A 103 8.14 11.65 25.67
C LEU A 103 8.86 12.20 24.43
N TRP A 104 9.64 13.27 24.57
CA TRP A 104 10.33 13.88 23.43
C TRP A 104 11.19 12.90 22.59
N PRO A 105 11.89 11.87 23.15
CA PRO A 105 12.62 10.91 22.33
C PRO A 105 11.68 10.05 21.47
N GLY A 106 10.50 9.72 22.01
CA GLY A 106 9.43 9.02 21.30
C GLY A 106 8.89 9.82 20.12
N TYR A 107 8.71 11.15 20.29
CA TYR A 107 8.30 12.02 19.18
C TYR A 107 9.33 12.08 18.06
N VAL A 108 10.63 12.13 18.40
CA VAL A 108 11.71 12.08 17.41
C VAL A 108 11.71 10.75 16.66
N GLY A 109 11.55 9.63 17.38
CA GLY A 109 11.40 8.30 16.79
C GLY A 109 10.22 8.22 15.81
N PHE A 110 9.05 8.70 16.23
CA PHE A 110 7.86 8.76 15.40
C PHE A 110 8.08 9.53 14.10
N VAL A 111 8.63 10.76 14.18
CA VAL A 111 8.89 11.59 12.99
C VAL A 111 9.92 10.92 12.08
N LEU A 112 10.98 10.33 12.65
CA LEU A 112 11.99 9.61 11.88
C LEU A 112 11.39 8.42 11.11
N SER A 113 10.58 7.60 11.79
CA SER A 113 9.88 6.49 11.13
C SER A 113 8.92 6.99 10.07
N PHE A 114 8.15 8.05 10.34
CA PHE A 114 7.18 8.61 9.39
C PHE A 114 7.88 9.07 8.11
N LEU A 115 8.99 9.79 8.24
CA LEU A 115 9.79 10.24 7.09
C LEU A 115 10.37 9.05 6.32
N LEU A 116 10.87 8.02 7.01
CA LEU A 116 11.42 6.83 6.35
C LEU A 116 10.33 6.06 5.59
N VAL A 117 9.21 5.72 6.24
CA VAL A 117 8.10 5.00 5.59
C VAL A 117 7.49 5.84 4.46
N GLY A 118 7.36 7.15 4.65
CA GLY A 118 6.92 8.08 3.60
C GLY A 118 7.88 8.14 2.41
N GLN A 119 9.19 8.10 2.64
CA GLN A 119 10.17 7.97 1.56
C GLN A 119 10.01 6.65 0.80
N VAL A 120 9.83 5.53 1.52
CA VAL A 120 9.56 4.23 0.89
C VAL A 120 8.34 4.34 0.00
N TRP A 121 7.23 4.91 0.51
CA TRP A 121 6.01 5.12 -0.26
C TRP A 121 6.25 5.92 -1.55
N LEU A 122 6.96 7.05 -1.45
CA LEU A 122 7.31 7.87 -2.63
C LEU A 122 8.13 7.09 -3.67
N ASN A 123 9.11 6.31 -3.23
CA ASN A 123 9.93 5.48 -4.12
C ASN A 123 9.11 4.35 -4.75
N HIS A 124 8.22 3.72 -3.99
CA HIS A 124 7.33 2.66 -4.46
C HIS A 124 6.39 3.18 -5.54
N HIS A 125 5.69 4.28 -5.27
CA HIS A 125 4.82 4.93 -6.24
C HIS A 125 5.59 5.38 -7.49
N ALA A 126 6.82 5.88 -7.32
CA ALA A 126 7.69 6.20 -8.47
C ALA A 126 8.01 4.96 -9.34
N ILE A 127 8.20 3.78 -8.76
CA ILE A 127 8.38 2.55 -9.55
C ILE A 127 7.07 2.20 -10.28
N PHE A 128 5.96 2.10 -9.55
CA PHE A 128 4.70 1.60 -10.09
C PHE A 128 4.02 2.54 -11.10
N ALA A 129 4.25 3.86 -10.99
CA ALA A 129 3.85 4.82 -12.03
C ALA A 129 4.44 4.49 -13.42
N ARG A 130 5.56 3.75 -13.49
CA ARG A 130 6.28 3.40 -14.73
C ARG A 130 6.02 1.98 -15.20
N VAL A 131 5.43 1.15 -14.35
CA VAL A 131 5.12 -0.25 -14.64
C VAL A 131 3.77 -0.34 -15.35
N ARG A 132 3.72 -1.13 -16.43
CA ARG A 132 2.53 -1.45 -17.23
C ARG A 132 1.93 -2.80 -16.86
N SER A 133 2.77 -3.80 -16.62
CA SER A 133 2.35 -5.17 -16.26
C SER A 133 3.24 -5.74 -15.17
N VAL A 134 2.68 -6.63 -14.35
CA VAL A 134 3.39 -7.27 -13.24
C VAL A 134 3.57 -8.76 -13.51
N ASP A 135 4.69 -9.32 -13.05
CA ASP A 135 4.95 -10.75 -13.08
C ASP A 135 5.20 -11.30 -11.68
N GLN A 136 5.24 -12.63 -11.57
CA GLN A 136 5.44 -13.34 -10.30
C GLN A 136 6.69 -12.88 -9.53
N TRP A 137 7.79 -12.61 -10.23
CA TRP A 137 9.02 -12.16 -9.57
C TRP A 137 8.87 -10.77 -8.95
N MET A 138 8.19 -9.85 -9.64
CA MET A 138 7.91 -8.54 -9.08
C MET A 138 6.96 -8.63 -7.89
N LEU A 139 5.98 -9.55 -7.90
CA LEU A 139 5.12 -9.82 -6.73
C LEU A 139 5.95 -10.25 -5.51
N ILE A 140 6.87 -11.20 -5.69
CA ILE A 140 7.73 -11.71 -4.62
C ILE A 140 8.66 -10.60 -4.09
N CYS A 141 9.30 -9.83 -4.98
CA CYS A 141 10.13 -8.70 -4.56
C CYS A 141 9.33 -7.63 -3.81
N ASN A 142 8.09 -7.36 -4.24
CA ASN A 142 7.20 -6.44 -3.56
C ASN A 142 6.83 -6.96 -2.16
N LEU A 143 6.57 -8.26 -2.01
CA LEU A 143 6.27 -8.85 -0.70
C LEU A 143 7.43 -8.70 0.29
N PHE A 144 8.67 -8.92 -0.15
CA PHE A 144 9.85 -8.68 0.68
C PHE A 144 10.02 -7.21 1.06
N LEU A 145 9.74 -6.29 0.14
CA LEU A 145 9.72 -4.86 0.44
C LEU A 145 8.66 -4.53 1.51
N LEU A 146 7.45 -5.07 1.38
CA LEU A 146 6.39 -4.84 2.36
C LEU A 146 6.69 -5.46 3.74
N LEU A 147 7.38 -6.60 3.77
CA LEU A 147 7.89 -7.19 5.01
C LEU A 147 8.87 -6.25 5.73
N ASP A 148 9.81 -5.67 4.99
CA ASP A 148 10.75 -4.68 5.54
C ASP A 148 10.02 -3.45 6.07
N VAL A 149 9.05 -2.92 5.33
CA VAL A 149 8.21 -1.79 5.76
C VAL A 149 7.47 -2.08 7.06
N ALA A 150 6.86 -3.26 7.19
CA ALA A 150 6.19 -3.68 8.41
C ALA A 150 7.16 -3.81 9.61
N PHE A 151 8.46 -4.01 9.34
CA PHE A 151 9.50 -4.13 10.36
C PHE A 151 10.13 -2.79 10.78
N LEU A 152 9.98 -1.73 9.97
CA LEU A 152 10.54 -0.39 10.26
C LEU A 152 10.12 0.23 11.61
N PRO A 153 8.86 0.11 12.08
CA PRO A 153 8.47 0.64 13.39
C PRO A 153 9.30 0.02 14.52
N PHE A 154 9.47 -1.30 14.49
CA PHE A 154 10.30 -2.02 15.45
C PHE A 154 11.75 -1.57 15.38
N ALA A 155 12.34 -1.49 14.18
CA ALA A 155 13.72 -1.06 14.01
C ALA A 155 13.97 0.35 14.56
N THR A 156 13.01 1.26 14.36
CA THR A 156 13.10 2.61 14.91
C THR A 156 12.99 2.63 16.43
N SER A 157 12.11 1.80 17.00
CA SER A 157 11.98 1.68 18.46
C SER A 157 13.26 1.17 19.12
N VAL A 158 14.00 0.28 18.46
CA VAL A 158 15.32 -0.19 18.93
C VAL A 158 16.32 0.96 18.92
N LEU A 159 16.39 1.73 17.82
CA LEU A 159 17.26 2.89 17.73
C LEU A 159 16.98 3.91 18.84
N THR A 160 15.73 4.30 19.03
CA THR A 160 15.37 5.39 19.95
C THR A 160 15.59 4.98 21.40
N ARG A 161 15.25 3.74 21.78
CA ARG A 161 15.53 3.23 23.14
C ARG A 161 17.03 3.11 23.42
N SER A 162 17.82 2.69 22.44
CA SER A 162 19.28 2.65 22.59
C SER A 162 19.89 4.06 22.74
N LEU A 163 19.34 5.07 22.06
CA LEU A 163 19.77 6.46 22.21
C LEU A 163 19.35 7.06 23.57
N GLU A 164 18.14 6.75 24.04
CA GLU A 164 17.60 7.26 25.31
C GLU A 164 18.32 6.68 26.52
N SER A 165 18.58 5.36 26.52
CA SER A 165 19.24 4.71 27.65
C SER A 165 20.74 5.01 27.76
N GLY A 166 21.35 5.56 26.69
CA GLY A 166 22.79 5.83 26.60
C GLY A 166 23.68 4.57 26.58
N HIS A 167 23.08 3.38 26.68
CA HIS A 167 23.75 2.09 26.62
C HIS A 167 23.46 1.46 25.25
N ASP A 168 24.49 0.90 24.62
CA ASP A 168 24.39 0.25 23.30
C ASP A 168 23.84 1.13 22.16
N GLU A 169 23.96 2.46 22.29
CA GLU A 169 23.56 3.44 21.26
C GLU A 169 24.13 3.11 19.86
N ARG A 170 25.36 2.62 19.81
CA ARG A 170 26.05 2.23 18.57
C ARG A 170 25.43 0.98 17.96
N THR A 171 25.09 0.00 18.79
CA THR A 171 24.44 -1.24 18.36
C THR A 171 23.06 -0.92 17.78
N GLY A 172 22.28 -0.07 18.44
CA GLY A 172 20.98 0.41 17.94
C GLY A 172 21.11 1.15 16.61
N ALA A 173 22.07 2.06 16.49
CA ALA A 173 22.35 2.79 15.25
C ALA A 173 22.74 1.87 14.10
N VAL A 174 23.66 0.91 14.33
CA VAL A 174 24.11 -0.05 13.32
C VAL A 174 22.95 -0.98 12.92
N PHE A 175 22.18 -1.49 13.88
CA PHE A 175 21.03 -2.35 13.61
C PHE A 175 20.00 -1.65 12.71
N TYR A 176 19.64 -0.41 13.04
CA TYR A 176 18.74 0.41 12.22
C TYR A 176 19.31 0.63 10.81
N GLY A 177 20.60 0.90 10.70
CA GLY A 177 21.32 0.98 9.44
C GLY A 177 21.21 -0.27 8.57
N LEU A 178 21.41 -1.44 9.18
CA LEU A 178 21.32 -2.73 8.48
C LEU A 178 19.91 -2.97 7.94
N VAL A 179 18.86 -2.61 8.69
CA VAL A 179 17.48 -2.67 8.20
C VAL A 179 17.30 -1.79 6.96
N MET A 180 17.79 -0.54 6.99
CA MET A 180 17.71 0.32 5.80
C MET A 180 18.54 -0.19 4.62
N VAL A 181 19.67 -0.85 4.86
CA VAL A 181 20.44 -1.52 3.80
C VAL A 181 19.60 -2.63 3.17
N VAL A 182 18.96 -3.47 3.98
CA VAL A 182 18.07 -4.54 3.52
C VAL A 182 16.89 -3.98 2.72
N GLY A 183 16.21 -2.95 3.21
CA GLY A 183 15.17 -2.23 2.47
C GLY A 183 15.66 -1.67 1.13
N GLY A 184 16.86 -1.08 1.10
CA GLY A 184 17.51 -0.64 -0.12
C GLY A 184 17.80 -1.77 -1.12
N LEU A 185 18.18 -2.96 -0.62
CA LEU A 185 18.38 -4.16 -1.45
C LEU A 185 17.06 -4.67 -2.02
N PHE A 186 15.98 -4.66 -1.23
CA PHE A 186 14.65 -5.03 -1.72
C PHE A 186 14.13 -4.04 -2.77
N PHE A 187 14.34 -2.73 -2.59
CA PHE A 187 14.06 -1.76 -3.66
C PHE A 187 14.86 -2.02 -4.93
N ASN A 188 16.15 -2.36 -4.81
CA ASN A 188 16.96 -2.73 -5.96
C ASN A 188 16.42 -3.99 -6.65
N ALA A 189 16.05 -5.00 -5.88
CA ALA A 189 15.49 -6.24 -6.41
C ALA A 189 14.17 -5.98 -7.14
N LEU A 190 13.27 -5.21 -6.53
CA LEU A 190 12.00 -4.79 -7.13
C LEU A 190 12.23 -4.04 -8.44
N TRP A 191 13.10 -3.02 -8.42
CA TRP A 191 13.43 -2.26 -9.62
C TRP A 191 14.06 -3.12 -10.72
N ARG A 192 14.99 -4.01 -10.37
CA ARG A 192 15.60 -4.96 -11.32
C ARG A 192 14.55 -5.90 -11.92
N ALA A 193 13.57 -6.35 -11.14
CA ALA A 193 12.46 -7.15 -11.63
C ALA A 193 11.59 -6.35 -12.62
N SER A 194 11.35 -5.06 -12.36
CA SER A 194 10.59 -4.17 -13.26
C SER A 194 11.30 -3.90 -14.59
N ILE A 195 12.62 -3.76 -14.60
CA ILE A 195 13.39 -3.44 -15.81
C ILE A 195 13.91 -4.66 -16.57
N ARG A 196 13.77 -5.87 -16.01
CA ARG A 196 14.26 -7.13 -16.63
C ARG A 196 13.66 -7.36 -18.02
N ASP A 197 12.42 -6.94 -18.20
CA ASP A 197 11.70 -7.01 -19.47
C ASP A 197 11.12 -5.64 -19.80
N ARG A 198 11.66 -5.01 -20.84
CA ARG A 198 11.30 -3.63 -21.20
C ARG A 198 9.85 -3.48 -21.64
N SER A 199 9.21 -4.57 -22.09
CA SER A 199 7.79 -4.58 -22.48
C SER A 199 6.85 -4.32 -21.30
N ARG A 200 7.33 -4.54 -20.06
CA ARG A 200 6.57 -4.33 -18.82
C ARG A 200 6.60 -2.90 -18.32
N LEU A 201 7.53 -2.10 -18.80
CA LEU A 201 7.55 -0.67 -18.53
C LEU A 201 6.68 0.06 -19.55
N ARG A 202 6.07 1.17 -19.14
CA ARG A 202 5.34 2.05 -20.04
C ARG A 202 6.23 2.52 -21.21
N SER A 203 5.64 2.69 -22.39
CA SER A 203 6.35 3.07 -23.62
C SER A 203 7.01 4.44 -23.50
N GLU A 204 6.43 5.33 -22.70
CA GLU A 204 6.83 6.73 -22.58
C GLU A 204 8.07 6.93 -21.69
N VAL A 205 8.54 5.89 -21.00
CA VAL A 205 9.65 6.00 -20.03
C VAL A 205 10.99 6.09 -20.76
N PRO A 206 11.70 7.23 -20.72
CA PRO A 206 12.99 7.37 -21.42
C PRO A 206 14.08 6.49 -20.79
N GLU A 207 15.01 5.96 -21.59
CA GLU A 207 16.13 5.15 -21.06
C GLU A 207 17.02 5.94 -20.08
N ALA A 208 17.18 7.24 -20.31
CA ALA A 208 17.93 8.12 -19.41
C ALA A 208 17.30 8.16 -18.00
N GLU A 209 15.97 8.06 -17.93
CA GLU A 209 15.24 8.01 -16.67
C GLU A 209 15.43 6.67 -15.97
N VAL A 210 15.32 5.56 -16.73
CA VAL A 210 15.60 4.20 -16.23
C VAL A 210 17.01 4.14 -15.64
N ARG A 211 18.02 4.67 -16.35
CA ARG A 211 19.41 4.70 -15.89
C ARG A 211 19.60 5.53 -14.63
N SER A 212 18.94 6.69 -14.57
CA SER A 212 18.97 7.57 -13.39
C SER A 212 18.39 6.87 -12.16
N MET A 213 17.23 6.21 -12.31
CA MET A 213 16.60 5.44 -11.23
C MET A 213 17.45 4.25 -10.81
N THR A 214 17.99 3.48 -11.77
CA THR A 214 18.90 2.36 -11.49
C THR A 214 20.10 2.82 -10.67
N ARG A 215 20.76 3.92 -11.06
CA ARG A 215 21.91 4.45 -10.32
C ARG A 215 21.50 4.88 -8.92
N ARG A 216 20.39 5.60 -8.80
CA ARG A 216 19.89 6.12 -7.52
C ARG A 216 19.53 5.00 -6.53
N PHE A 217 18.85 3.96 -6.98
CA PHE A 217 18.55 2.80 -6.14
C PHE A 217 19.82 2.02 -5.83
N ALA A 218 20.70 1.77 -6.80
CA ALA A 218 21.96 1.06 -6.56
C ALA A 218 22.86 1.78 -5.53
N MET A 219 22.85 3.11 -5.49
CA MET A 219 23.58 3.90 -4.49
C MET A 219 23.00 3.77 -3.07
N GLY A 220 21.69 3.53 -2.93
CA GLY A 220 21.00 3.53 -1.64
C GLY A 220 21.62 2.59 -0.60
N PRO A 221 21.72 1.28 -0.86
CA PRO A 221 22.33 0.32 0.07
C PRO A 221 23.74 0.70 0.49
N TRP A 222 24.56 1.22 -0.42
CA TRP A 222 25.94 1.62 -0.11
C TRP A 222 25.99 2.85 0.80
N LEU A 223 25.12 3.83 0.57
CA LEU A 223 25.03 5.03 1.41
C LEU A 223 24.51 4.70 2.80
N TYR A 224 23.49 3.84 2.92
CA TYR A 224 23.00 3.37 4.22
C TYR A 224 24.01 2.47 4.93
N ALA A 225 24.76 1.64 4.21
CA ALA A 225 25.83 0.83 4.77
C ALA A 225 26.98 1.71 5.31
N LEU A 226 27.37 2.74 4.56
CA LEU A 226 28.35 3.72 5.04
C LEU A 226 27.86 4.42 6.31
N ALA A 227 26.60 4.86 6.33
CA ALA A 227 26.01 5.45 7.52
C ALA A 227 25.96 4.47 8.71
N ALA A 228 25.65 3.18 8.48
CA ALA A 228 25.76 2.13 9.51
C ALA A 228 27.18 1.97 10.04
N LEU A 229 28.19 2.00 9.18
CA LEU A 229 29.59 1.95 9.60
C LEU A 229 29.99 3.19 10.43
N LEU A 230 29.46 4.38 10.11
CA LEU A 230 29.64 5.57 10.96
C LEU A 230 29.03 5.37 12.36
N GLY A 231 27.99 4.56 12.49
CA GLY A 231 27.38 4.18 13.77
C GLY A 231 28.32 3.45 14.72
N LEU A 232 29.34 2.76 14.19
CA LEU A 232 30.39 2.11 15.01
C LEU A 232 31.29 3.14 15.72
N VAL A 233 31.41 4.35 15.13
CA VAL A 233 32.19 5.45 15.70
C VAL A 233 31.32 6.33 16.59
N SER A 234 30.16 6.75 16.09
CA SER A 234 29.21 7.62 16.79
C SER A 234 27.77 7.34 16.33
N ALA A 235 26.90 7.00 17.28
CA ALA A 235 25.49 6.78 17.01
C ALA A 235 24.82 8.05 16.44
N TRP A 236 25.10 9.21 17.02
CA TRP A 236 24.55 10.49 16.56
C TRP A 236 25.00 10.86 15.14
N LEU A 237 26.26 10.61 14.78
CA LEU A 237 26.74 10.86 13.42
C LEU A 237 25.98 9.99 12.39
N SER A 238 25.73 8.73 12.74
CA SER A 238 24.93 7.83 11.93
C SER A 238 23.48 8.30 11.79
N VAL A 239 22.82 8.66 12.90
CA VAL A 239 21.44 9.17 12.91
C VAL A 239 21.28 10.41 12.03
N VAL A 240 22.18 11.39 12.17
CA VAL A 240 22.17 12.60 11.33
C VAL A 240 22.34 12.24 9.86
N THR A 241 23.21 11.28 9.56
CA THR A 241 23.41 10.80 8.19
C THR A 241 22.17 10.10 7.65
N TYR A 242 21.48 9.29 8.45
CA TYR A 242 20.21 8.66 8.06
C TYR A 242 19.13 9.69 7.75
N VAL A 243 18.93 10.66 8.63
CA VAL A 243 17.96 11.75 8.40
C VAL A 243 18.30 12.51 7.12
N ALA A 244 19.57 12.85 6.92
CA ALA A 244 20.03 13.57 5.73
C ALA A 244 19.80 12.75 4.45
N LEU A 245 20.11 11.46 4.46
CA LEU A 245 19.82 10.55 3.35
C LEU A 245 18.32 10.47 3.12
N ILE A 246 17.50 10.39 4.18
CA ILE A 246 16.05 10.29 4.02
C ILE A 246 15.50 11.51 3.30
N VAL A 247 15.85 12.69 3.78
CA VAL A 247 15.44 13.96 3.17
C VAL A 247 15.99 14.11 1.75
N PHE A 248 17.24 13.71 1.50
CA PHE A 248 17.84 13.74 0.15
C PHE A 248 17.06 12.86 -0.84
N TYR A 249 16.71 11.63 -0.43
CA TYR A 249 15.91 10.73 -1.24
C TYR A 249 14.45 11.19 -1.34
N MET A 250 13.89 11.92 -0.38
CA MET A 250 12.58 12.54 -0.59
C MET A 250 12.64 13.68 -1.61
N ALA A 251 13.59 14.61 -1.46
CA ALA A 251 13.74 15.79 -2.30
C ALA A 251 14.07 15.47 -3.77
N GLY A 252 14.65 14.31 -4.05
CA GLY A 252 14.90 13.84 -5.42
C GLY A 252 13.65 13.60 -6.27
N HIS A 253 12.44 13.61 -5.70
CA HIS A 253 11.17 13.37 -6.40
C HIS A 253 10.55 14.60 -7.08
N ARG A 254 11.31 15.68 -7.30
CA ARG A 254 10.76 16.90 -7.94
C ARG A 254 10.13 16.56 -9.30
N PRO A 255 8.83 16.82 -9.50
CA PRO A 255 8.20 16.58 -10.79
C PRO A 255 8.88 17.45 -11.84
N ARG A 256 9.38 16.82 -12.91
CA ARG A 256 9.81 17.58 -14.09
C ARG A 256 8.60 18.37 -14.57
N ARG A 257 8.67 19.70 -14.49
CA ARG A 257 7.68 20.57 -15.15
C ARG A 257 7.63 20.14 -16.61
N VAL A 258 6.49 19.62 -17.03
CA VAL A 258 6.17 19.47 -18.45
C VAL A 258 6.24 20.89 -18.99
N ARG A 259 7.26 21.17 -19.80
CA ARG A 259 7.38 22.45 -20.49
C ARG A 259 6.21 22.46 -21.49
N PRO A 260 5.25 23.40 -21.41
CA PRO A 260 4.20 23.47 -22.41
C PRO A 260 4.87 23.54 -23.77
N ALA A 261 4.44 22.68 -24.69
CA ALA A 261 4.91 22.69 -26.06
C ALA A 261 4.49 24.01 -26.69
N GLY A 262 5.47 24.89 -26.96
CA GLY A 262 5.42 26.02 -27.88
C GLY A 262 4.20 26.95 -27.83
N ASP A 263 4.46 28.21 -27.47
CA ASP A 263 3.80 29.34 -28.15
C ASP A 263 4.64 29.74 -29.37
#